data_AF-A0A6X0GQD4-F1
#
_entry.id   AF-A0A6X0GQD4-F1
#
_cell.length_a   1.000
_cell.length_b   1.000
_cell.length_c   1.000
_cell.angle_alpha   90.00
_cell.angle_beta   90.00
_cell.angle_gamma   90.00
#
_symmetry.space_group_name_H-M   'P 1'
#
loop_
_entity.id
_entity.type
_entity.pdbx_description
1 polymer ?
#
loop_
_entity_poly.entity_id
_entity_poly.type
_entity_poly.pdbx_seq_one_letter_code
_entity_poly.pdbx_strand_id
1 'polypeptide(L)' 'MNRKSILTYHFKNGSSIATTIETDSLGIYRHKHTENIVRAEFNYFDESYRQIFVADLSEILYITSEPVS' A
#
# COMPACT_ATOMS: atom_id res chain seq x y z
N MET A 1 13.02 15.48 9.24
CA MET A 1 12.55 14.09 9.42
C MET A 1 12.02 13.63 8.08
N ASN A 2 12.60 12.58 7.50
CA ASN A 2 12.05 11.97 6.30
C ASN A 2 10.68 11.38 6.65
N ARG A 3 9.62 12.00 6.14
CA ARG A 3 8.22 11.55 6.30
C ARG A 3 7.81 10.66 5.15
N LYS A 4 8.75 9.91 4.57
CA LYS A 4 8.57 9.12 3.37
C LYS A 4 8.67 7.64 3.70
N SER A 5 7.70 6.86 3.24
CA SER A 5 7.76 5.39 3.25
C SER A 5 7.49 4.82 1.87
N ILE A 6 8.08 3.67 1.56
CA ILE A 6 7.72 2.86 0.38
C ILE A 6 6.62 1.89 0.81
N LEU A 7 5.47 1.98 0.15
CA LEU A 7 4.37 1.04 0.27
C LEU A 7 4.49 0.00 -0.84
N THR A 8 4.57 -1.28 -0.48
CA THR A 8 4.66 -2.38 -1.45
C THR A 8 3.48 -3.33 -1.31
N TYR A 9 2.77 -3.54 -2.42
CA TYR A 9 1.74 -4.55 -2.57
C TYR A 9 2.36 -5.84 -3.08
N HIS A 10 2.17 -6.95 -2.37
CA HIS A 10 2.65 -8.26 -2.76
C HIS A 10 1.49 -9.12 -3.23
N PHE A 11 1.51 -9.55 -4.49
CA PHE A 11 0.41 -10.29 -5.12
C PHE A 11 0.63 -11.80 -5.04
N LYS A 12 -0.46 -12.58 -5.06
CA LYS A 12 -0.43 -14.06 -5.02
C LYS A 12 0.35 -14.69 -6.18
N ASN A 13 0.41 -14.01 -7.32
CA ASN A 13 1.17 -14.45 -8.50
C ASN A 13 2.69 -14.18 -8.37
N GLY A 14 3.16 -13.66 -7.24
CA GLY A 14 4.58 -13.33 -7.00
C GLY A 14 5.01 -11.95 -7.51
N SER A 15 4.14 -11.18 -8.16
CA SER A 15 4.44 -9.82 -8.56
C SER A 15 4.32 -8.82 -7.40
N SER A 16 4.92 -7.64 -7.57
CA SER A 16 4.80 -6.56 -6.60
C SER A 16 4.72 -5.19 -7.26
N ILE A 17 3.99 -4.28 -6.63
CA ILE A 17 3.88 -2.88 -7.04
C ILE A 17 4.24 -2.02 -5.85
N ALA A 18 5.10 -1.03 -6.07
CA ALA A 18 5.53 -0.10 -5.03
C ALA A 18 5.06 1.33 -5.33
N THR A 19 4.73 2.08 -4.29
CA THR A 19 4.45 3.52 -4.36
C THR A 19 5.03 4.23 -3.15
N THR A 20 5.15 5.55 -3.23
CA THR A 20 5.70 6.36 -2.14
C THR A 20 4.57 7.07 -1.39
N ILE A 21 4.53 6.90 -0.07
CA ILE A 21 3.49 7.46 0.81
C ILE A 21 4.10 8.29 1.94
N GLU A 22 3.28 9.12 2.57
CA GLU A 22 3.63 9.74 3.85
C GLU A 22 3.78 8.65 4.92
N THR A 23 4.85 8.72 5.70
CA THR A 23 5.08 7.83 6.85
C THR A 23 3.90 7.89 7.81
N ASP A 24 3.51 6.72 8.33
CA ASP A 24 2.38 6.53 9.25
C ASP A 24 0.98 6.86 8.69
N SER A 25 0.84 7.13 7.39
CA SER A 25 -0.47 7.41 6.77
C SER A 25 -1.27 6.16 6.37
N LEU A 26 -0.65 4.97 6.41
CA LEU A 26 -1.27 3.73 5.91
C LEU A 26 -2.37 3.20 6.85
N GLY A 27 -3.61 3.18 6.37
CA GLY A 27 -4.74 2.45 6.95
C GLY A 27 -5.12 1.21 6.12
N ILE A 28 -5.15 0.03 6.74
CA ILE A 28 -5.58 -1.22 6.09
C ILE A 28 -6.88 -1.71 6.73
N TYR A 29 -7.89 -1.96 5.90
CA TYR A 29 -9.18 -2.49 6.33
C TYR A 29 -9.38 -3.88 5.74
N ARG A 30 -9.78 -4.80 6.62
CA ARG A 30 -9.97 -6.20 6.28
C ARG A 30 -11.42 -6.61 6.51
N HIS A 31 -11.90 -7.52 5.67
CA HIS A 31 -13.18 -8.16 5.89
C HIS A 31 -13.10 -9.05 7.14
N LYS A 32 -14.03 -8.90 8.09
CA LYS A 32 -13.95 -9.55 9.41
C LYS A 32 -13.89 -11.08 9.38
N HIS A 33 -14.47 -11.71 8.36
CA HIS A 33 -14.59 -13.18 8.29
C HIS A 33 -13.54 -13.85 7.40
N THR A 34 -13.04 -13.14 6.38
CA THR A 34 -12.12 -13.72 5.39
C THR A 34 -10.70 -13.17 5.54
N GLU A 35 -10.51 -12.14 6.36
CA GLU A 35 -9.26 -11.40 6.56
C GLU A 35 -8.66 -10.76 5.30
N ASN A 36 -9.35 -10.91 4.16
CA ASN A 36 -9.00 -10.28 2.89
C ASN A 36 -8.98 -8.75 3.05
N ILE A 37 -8.01 -8.12 2.41
CA ILE A 37 -7.92 -6.66 2.33
C ILE A 37 -9.05 -6.19 1.43
N VAL A 38 -9.86 -5.26 1.91
CA VAL A 38 -10.98 -4.67 1.15
C VAL A 38 -10.79 -3.19 0.89
N ARG A 39 -9.89 -2.54 1.63
CA ARG A 39 -9.52 -1.15 1.42
C ARG A 39 -8.14 -0.88 1.99
N ALA A 40 -7.36 -0.09 1.27
CA ALA A 40 -6.11 0.51 1.76
C ALA A 40 -6.20 2.03 1.52
N GLU A 41 -5.89 2.81 2.55
CA GLU A 41 -5.87 4.27 2.51
C GLU A 41 -4.49 4.77 2.92
N PHE A 42 -4.01 5.82 2.28
CA PHE A 42 -2.72 6.44 2.57
C PHE A 42 -2.66 7.81 1.90
N ASN A 43 -1.78 8.67 2.41
CA ASN A 43 -1.45 9.92 1.74
C ASN A 43 -0.22 9.70 0.85
N TYR A 44 -0.25 10.21 -0.37
CA TYR A 44 0.95 10.22 -1.21
C TYR A 44 1.97 11.20 -0.60
N PHE A 45 3.25 10.84 -0.63
CA PHE A 45 4.30 11.73 -0.15
C PHE A 45 4.46 12.97 -1.04
N ASP A 46 4.31 12.80 -2.35
CA ASP A 46 4.31 13.88 -3.33
C ASP A 46 3.12 13.68 -4.27
N GLU A 47 2.12 14.56 -4.14
CA GLU A 47 0.89 14.50 -4.96
C GLU A 47 1.18 14.68 -6.46
N SER A 48 2.32 15.28 -6.83
CA SER A 48 2.73 15.53 -8.22
C SER A 48 3.14 14.25 -8.96
N TYR A 49 3.54 13.20 -8.21
CA TYR A 49 3.99 11.91 -8.76
C TYR A 49 2.99 10.77 -8.52
N ARG A 50 1.70 11.10 -8.41
CA ARG A 50 0.65 10.11 -8.20
C ARG A 50 0.55 9.15 -9.39
N GLN A 51 1.01 7.92 -9.19
CA GLN A 51 0.69 6.80 -10.06
C GLN A 51 -0.56 6.09 -9.54
N ILE A 52 -1.60 6.02 -10.39
CA ILE A 52 -2.83 5.32 -10.08
C ILE A 52 -2.71 3.89 -10.63
N PHE A 53 -2.69 2.93 -9.73
CA PHE A 53 -2.78 1.52 -10.07
C PHE A 53 -4.17 1.02 -9.72
N VAL A 54 -4.83 0.32 -10.65
CA VAL A 54 -6.04 -0.43 -10.36
C VAL A 54 -5.59 -1.86 -10.05
N ALA A 55 -5.69 -2.24 -8.78
CA ALA A 55 -5.36 -3.58 -8.31
C ALA A 55 -6.62 -4.23 -7.75
N ASP A 56 -6.85 -5.50 -8.11
CA ASP A 56 -7.83 -6.32 -7.42
C ASP A 56 -7.29 -6.68 -6.03
N LEU A 57 -7.97 -6.20 -4.99
CA LEU A 57 -7.52 -6.41 -3.62
C LEU A 57 -7.61 -7.89 -3.19
N SER A 58 -8.41 -8.73 -3.86
CA SER A 58 -8.42 -10.16 -3.58
C SER A 58 -7.14 -10.87 -4.02
N GLU A 59 -6.36 -10.27 -4.92
CA GLU A 59 -5.09 -10.81 -5.42
C GLU A 59 -3.89 -10.41 -4.56
N ILE A 60 -4.08 -9.50 -3.60
CA ILE A 60 -3.03 -9.08 -2.67
C ILE A 60 -2.91 -10.12 -1.54
N LEU A 61 -1.69 -10.62 -1.35
CA LEU A 61 -1.35 -11.52 -0.25
C LEU A 61 -1.08 -10.72 1.03
N TYR A 62 -0.25 -9.68 0.94
CA TYR A 62 0.03 -8.76 2.04
C TYR A 62 0.58 -7.42 1.54
N ILE A 63 0.64 -6.43 2.44
CA ILE A 63 1.15 -5.08 2.19
C ILE A 63 2.26 -4.80 3.20
N THR A 64 3.37 -4.23 2.75
CA THR A 64 4.45 -3.74 3.62
C THR A 64 4.63 -2.23 3.46
N SER A 65 5.08 -1.56 4.50
CA SER A 65 5.48 -0.15 4.45
C SER A 65 6.80 0.04 5.19
N GLU A 66 7.79 0.59 4.51
CA GLU A 66 9.15 0.75 5.04
C GLU A 66 9.58 2.22 4.95
N PRO A 67 10.05 2.84 6.06
CA PRO A 67 10.53 4.22 6.03
C PRO A 67 11.82 4.33 5.21
N VAL A 68 11.94 5.41 4.45
CA VAL A 68 13.14 5.72 3.65
C VAL A 68 14.04 6.65 4.46
N SER A 69 15.28 6.21 4.72
CA SER A 69 16.30 7.00 5.46
C SER A 69 16.87 8.14 4.63
#